data_AF-A0A932DF27-F1
#
_entry.id   AF-A0A932DF27-F1
#
_cell.length_a   1.000
_cell.length_b   1.000
_cell.length_c   1.000
_cell.angle_alpha   90.00
_cell.angle_beta   90.00
_cell.angle_gamma   90.00
#
_symmetry.space_group_name_H-M   'P 1'
#
loop_
_entity.id
_entity.type
_entity.pdbx_description
1 polymer ?
#
loop_
_entity_poly.entity_id
_entity_poly.type
_entity_poly.pdbx_seq_one_letter_code
_entity_poly.pdbx_strand_id
1 'polypeptide(L)'
;MEIYQNLRLAHQNAYASLLRKAAQDAETQPKEVYDTIRRKAAALRDAARVDVPGKPAHESHPHPEGAGRPGGVGGLLRVAASELAAARPEVPQEVRPMVGGEGAGAERTAARPGRGTASVSLQDLVPFIDWSPFFHTWELRGRYPAILDHPRHGEQARQLFADAQTLLEKIVAGKLLAACGVYGFFPANSVGDDVELYTDETRTQVLATFHFLRQQMEKTDVTPNWCLADFIAPRESQISNLQSQNPDHLGAFAVTAGHGLKELVEQFKADHDDYQAIMAEALADRLAEAFAEFLHKRVRSEWGYGKSERFSTEDLVEEKYRGIRPAAGYPACPDHSEKRILWQLLDVERNAGIRLTESCAMWPGASVSGLYFAHSESKYFAVGKLGRDQVLDYHVRTGRTLQEVERWLGPYLGYEPAEAGQQSADSPAKCACGVEH
;
A
#
# COMPACT_ATOMS: atom_id res chain seq x y z
N MET A 1 5.02 -3.60 21.23
CA MET A 1 4.34 -3.15 19.99
C MET A 1 3.76 -1.74 20.12
N GLU A 2 3.21 -1.33 21.26
CA GLU A 2 2.98 0.10 21.58
C GLU A 2 4.29 0.91 21.51
N ILE A 3 5.41 0.30 21.90
CA ILE A 3 6.79 0.79 21.67
C ILE A 3 7.10 1.04 20.18
N TYR A 4 6.51 0.31 19.22
CA TYR A 4 6.81 0.45 17.79
C TYR A 4 5.97 1.56 17.13
N GLN A 5 4.74 1.78 17.59
CA GLN A 5 3.94 2.94 17.21
C GLN A 5 4.42 4.20 17.92
N ASN A 6 4.82 4.09 19.19
CA ASN A 6 5.51 5.15 19.91
C ASN A 6 6.91 5.37 19.33
N LEU A 7 7.61 4.37 18.79
CA LEU A 7 8.83 4.60 18.01
C LEU A 7 8.52 5.22 16.65
N ARG A 8 7.46 4.84 15.93
CA ARG A 8 7.11 5.48 14.65
C ARG A 8 6.71 6.94 14.86
N LEU A 9 5.88 7.21 15.87
CA LEU A 9 5.41 8.56 16.21
C LEU A 9 6.49 9.37 16.94
N ALA A 10 7.33 8.78 17.80
CA ALA A 10 8.48 9.46 18.39
C ALA A 10 9.64 9.60 17.41
N HIS A 11 9.82 8.71 16.43
CA HIS A 11 10.76 8.89 15.33
C HIS A 11 10.21 9.94 14.38
N GLN A 12 8.94 9.93 13.99
CA GLN A 12 8.32 11.02 13.21
C GLN A 12 8.30 12.36 13.96
N ASN A 13 8.11 12.39 15.28
CA ASN A 13 8.09 13.63 16.07
C ASN A 13 9.49 14.09 16.48
N ALA A 14 10.44 13.19 16.78
CA ALA A 14 11.85 13.54 16.98
C ALA A 14 12.49 13.93 15.65
N TYR A 15 12.14 13.28 14.54
CA TYR A 15 12.49 13.67 13.17
C TYR A 15 11.86 15.02 12.83
N ALA A 16 10.56 15.24 13.07
CA ALA A 16 9.93 16.54 12.86
C ALA A 16 10.39 17.65 13.83
N SER A 17 10.96 17.31 14.99
CA SER A 17 11.52 18.27 15.96
C SER A 17 12.98 18.60 15.62
N LEU A 18 13.80 17.59 15.28
CA LEU A 18 15.14 17.75 14.73
C LEU A 18 15.10 18.45 13.37
N LEU A 19 14.10 18.17 12.53
CA LEU A 19 13.85 18.85 11.26
C LEU A 19 13.20 20.20 11.43
N ARG A 20 12.41 20.49 12.47
CA ARG A 20 11.95 21.87 12.74
C ARG A 20 13.10 22.75 13.24
N LYS A 21 13.95 22.19 14.10
CA LYS A 21 15.19 22.84 14.54
C LYS A 21 16.17 23.00 13.36
N ALA A 22 16.32 21.97 12.52
CA ALA A 22 17.11 22.05 11.31
C ALA A 22 16.45 22.88 10.20
N ALA A 23 15.13 23.05 10.15
CA ALA A 23 14.42 23.91 9.17
C ALA A 23 14.47 25.38 9.57
N GLN A 24 14.49 25.68 10.88
CA GLN A 24 14.89 27.00 11.38
C GLN A 24 16.35 27.32 11.02
N ASP A 25 17.21 26.31 10.88
CA ASP A 25 18.59 26.47 10.41
C ASP A 25 18.75 26.34 8.86
N ALA A 26 17.85 25.65 8.14
CA ALA A 26 17.98 25.24 6.74
C ALA A 26 17.36 26.20 5.70
N GLU A 27 16.78 27.32 6.13
CA GLU A 27 16.50 28.42 5.19
C GLU A 27 17.78 28.98 4.55
N THR A 28 18.97 28.61 5.06
CA THR A 28 20.25 29.17 4.58
C THR A 28 21.24 28.18 3.96
N GLN A 29 21.31 26.87 4.34
CA GLN A 29 22.41 25.98 3.87
C GLN A 29 22.06 24.48 3.66
N PRO A 30 21.36 24.11 2.55
CA PRO A 30 20.95 22.71 2.26
C PRO A 30 22.10 21.74 1.91
N LYS A 31 23.22 22.27 1.40
CA LYS A 31 24.40 21.47 1.03
C LYS A 31 25.03 20.79 2.26
N GLU A 32 24.97 21.46 3.41
CA GLU A 32 25.56 20.94 4.64
C GLU A 32 24.78 19.77 5.23
N VAL A 33 23.45 19.69 5.04
CA VAL A 33 22.64 18.56 5.52
C VAL A 33 22.97 17.29 4.73
N TYR A 34 22.99 17.37 3.40
CA TYR A 34 23.39 16.27 2.53
C TYR A 34 24.85 15.83 2.78
N ASP A 35 25.77 16.79 2.88
CA ASP A 35 27.17 16.52 3.18
C ASP A 35 27.37 16.01 4.62
N THR A 36 26.47 16.29 5.56
CA THR A 36 26.51 15.76 6.93
C THR A 36 26.04 14.31 6.96
N ILE A 37 24.96 13.97 6.26
CA ILE A 37 24.50 12.58 6.12
C ILE A 37 25.58 11.74 5.44
N ARG A 38 26.17 12.26 4.35
CA ARG A 38 27.26 11.60 3.62
C ARG A 38 28.55 11.49 4.43
N ARG A 39 28.95 12.54 5.17
CA ARG A 39 30.14 12.50 6.04
C ARG A 39 29.96 11.58 7.23
N LYS A 40 28.76 11.51 7.84
CA LYS A 40 28.46 10.53 8.89
C LYS A 40 28.53 9.10 8.35
N ALA A 41 27.98 8.85 7.17
CA ALA A 41 28.09 7.55 6.50
C ALA A 41 29.53 7.18 6.14
N ALA A 42 30.33 8.13 5.64
CA ALA A 42 31.75 7.92 5.34
C ALA A 42 32.61 7.72 6.59
N ALA A 43 32.40 8.51 7.65
CA ALA A 43 33.12 8.40 8.91
C ALA A 43 32.82 7.08 9.65
N LEU A 44 31.62 6.53 9.52
CA LEU A 44 31.29 5.19 10.02
C LEU A 44 32.01 4.09 9.22
N ARG A 45 32.13 4.26 7.90
CA ARG A 45 32.93 3.38 7.02
C ARG A 45 34.43 3.39 7.35
N ASP A 46 34.96 4.56 7.70
CA ASP A 46 36.38 4.73 8.05
C ASP A 46 36.67 4.34 9.50
N ALA A 47 35.74 4.55 10.44
CA ALA A 47 35.85 4.06 11.82
C ALA A 47 35.82 2.52 11.89
N ALA A 48 35.11 1.85 10.98
CA ALA A 48 35.16 0.39 10.83
C ALA A 48 36.49 -0.14 10.25
N ARG A 49 37.36 0.74 9.74
CA ARG A 49 38.70 0.41 9.21
C ARG A 49 39.84 0.67 10.19
N VAL A 50 39.62 1.41 11.27
CA VAL A 50 40.68 1.82 12.19
C VAL A 50 40.50 1.16 13.57
N ASP A 51 41.48 0.29 13.85
CA ASP A 51 41.96 -0.22 15.14
C ASP A 51 41.35 -1.49 15.77
N VAL A 52 42.15 -2.56 15.68
CA VAL A 52 42.40 -3.48 16.80
C VAL A 52 43.84 -3.24 17.28
N PRO A 53 44.06 -2.60 18.43
CA PRO A 53 45.35 -2.63 19.11
C PRO A 53 45.27 -3.42 20.42
N GLY A 54 46.15 -4.41 20.57
CA GLY A 54 46.61 -4.91 21.87
C GLY A 54 46.08 -6.27 22.32
N LYS A 55 46.77 -7.36 21.94
CA LYS A 55 46.88 -8.57 22.77
C LYS A 55 48.25 -8.56 23.47
N PRO A 56 48.35 -8.87 24.78
CA PRO A 56 49.64 -8.96 25.43
C PRO A 56 50.36 -10.27 25.07
N ALA A 57 51.69 -10.21 25.16
CA ALA A 57 52.64 -11.23 24.77
C ALA A 57 52.48 -12.56 25.54
N HIS A 58 52.69 -13.67 24.84
CA HIS A 58 53.23 -14.89 25.44
C HIS A 58 54.23 -15.56 24.49
N GLU A 59 55.27 -16.07 25.12
CA GLU A 59 56.56 -16.50 24.61
C GLU A 59 56.56 -17.76 23.72
N SER A 60 57.35 -17.66 22.64
CA SER A 60 58.38 -18.57 22.11
C SER A 60 58.16 -20.07 21.79
N HIS A 61 58.56 -20.38 20.54
CA HIS A 61 59.15 -21.61 19.95
C HIS A 61 58.25 -22.75 19.40
N PRO A 62 58.73 -23.53 18.39
CA PRO A 62 59.24 -23.12 17.08
C PRO A 62 58.60 -23.90 15.90
N HIS A 63 58.87 -23.43 14.68
CA HIS A 63 58.53 -24.02 13.37
C HIS A 63 58.95 -25.50 13.19
N PRO A 64 58.36 -26.20 12.20
CA PRO A 64 59.16 -26.44 10.99
C PRO A 64 58.46 -26.08 9.67
N GLU A 65 59.32 -25.96 8.67
CA GLU A 65 59.18 -25.50 7.30
C GLU A 65 58.42 -26.47 6.38
N GLY A 66 57.89 -25.95 5.26
CA GLY A 66 57.35 -26.80 4.18
C GLY A 66 56.65 -26.04 3.05
N ALA A 67 57.45 -25.35 2.23
CA ALA A 67 57.25 -24.90 0.85
C ALA A 67 55.88 -25.05 0.13
N GLY A 68 55.46 -23.97 -0.57
CA GLY A 68 54.78 -24.08 -1.87
C GLY A 68 53.57 -23.16 -2.10
N ARG A 69 53.81 -21.95 -2.64
CA ARG A 69 52.88 -21.24 -3.54
C ARG A 69 53.47 -21.34 -4.95
N PRO A 70 52.67 -21.46 -6.05
CA PRO A 70 51.74 -20.38 -6.42
C PRO A 70 50.43 -20.78 -7.13
N GLY A 71 49.49 -19.83 -7.17
CA GLY A 71 48.65 -19.59 -8.36
C GLY A 71 47.15 -19.85 -8.24
N GLY A 72 46.35 -18.83 -8.57
CA GLY A 72 45.03 -19.03 -9.20
C GLY A 72 43.79 -18.69 -8.36
N VAL A 73 43.44 -17.41 -8.33
CA VAL A 73 42.11 -16.92 -7.94
C VAL A 73 41.12 -17.36 -9.01
N GLY A 74 40.42 -18.48 -8.78
CA GLY A 74 39.45 -19.01 -9.76
C GLY A 74 38.50 -20.12 -9.26
N GLY A 75 38.68 -20.64 -8.05
CA GLY A 75 37.90 -21.80 -7.55
C GLY A 75 36.81 -21.49 -6.52
N LEU A 76 36.78 -20.29 -5.92
CA LEU A 76 35.92 -20.02 -4.75
C LEU A 76 34.53 -19.45 -5.07
N LEU A 77 34.25 -19.09 -6.33
CA LEU A 77 32.91 -18.63 -6.73
C LEU A 77 31.93 -19.75 -7.11
N ARG A 78 32.38 -21.02 -7.22
CA ARG A 78 31.50 -22.13 -7.61
C ARG A 78 30.93 -22.94 -6.45
N VAL A 79 31.51 -22.85 -5.26
CA VAL A 79 31.05 -23.63 -4.09
C VAL A 79 29.96 -22.86 -3.31
N ALA A 80 30.11 -21.53 -3.15
CA ALA A 80 29.12 -20.69 -2.47
C ALA A 80 27.77 -20.57 -3.21
N ALA A 81 27.74 -20.77 -4.53
CA ALA A 81 26.50 -20.78 -5.32
C ALA A 81 25.67 -22.06 -5.15
N SER A 82 26.29 -23.16 -4.68
CA SER A 82 25.60 -24.45 -4.50
C SER A 82 24.93 -24.61 -3.13
N GLU A 83 25.45 -23.95 -2.10
CA GLU A 83 24.91 -24.03 -0.73
C GLU A 83 23.79 -23.02 -0.46
N LEU A 84 23.77 -21.86 -1.16
CA LEU A 84 22.64 -20.92 -1.11
C LEU A 84 21.37 -21.41 -1.86
N ALA A 85 21.48 -22.43 -2.71
CA ALA A 85 20.34 -23.03 -3.39
C ALA A 85 19.49 -23.94 -2.47
N ALA A 86 20.01 -24.33 -1.31
CA ALA A 86 19.42 -25.34 -0.43
C ALA A 86 18.52 -24.78 0.70
N ALA A 87 18.45 -23.45 0.88
CA ALA A 87 17.61 -22.81 1.89
C ALA A 87 16.54 -21.93 1.21
N ARG A 88 15.57 -22.56 0.55
CA ARG A 88 14.37 -21.86 0.04
C ARG A 88 13.24 -21.97 1.07
N PRO A 89 12.56 -20.89 1.47
CA PRO A 89 11.21 -21.02 1.99
C PRO A 89 10.31 -21.62 0.90
N GLU A 90 9.45 -22.57 1.26
CA GLU A 90 8.47 -23.15 0.33
C GLU A 90 7.57 -22.05 -0.23
N VAL A 91 7.78 -21.71 -1.50
CA VAL A 91 6.83 -20.93 -2.30
C VAL A 91 5.68 -21.87 -2.65
N PRO A 92 4.41 -21.53 -2.40
CA PRO A 92 3.28 -22.35 -2.83
C PRO A 92 3.37 -22.65 -4.32
N GLN A 93 3.30 -23.94 -4.67
CA GLN A 93 3.43 -24.42 -6.04
C GLN A 93 2.37 -23.81 -6.97
N GLU A 94 2.76 -23.55 -8.22
CA GLU A 94 1.89 -23.13 -9.32
C GLU A 94 0.62 -23.99 -9.39
N VAL A 95 -0.54 -23.39 -9.11
CA VAL A 95 -1.84 -24.01 -9.37
C VAL A 95 -2.27 -23.60 -10.78
N ARG A 96 -2.25 -24.57 -11.70
CA ARG A 96 -2.77 -24.39 -13.07
C ARG A 96 -4.28 -24.07 -13.04
N PRO A 97 -4.78 -23.28 -14.00
CA PRO A 97 -6.22 -23.07 -14.12
C PRO A 97 -6.90 -24.41 -14.48
N MET A 98 -7.92 -24.78 -13.71
CA MET A 98 -8.81 -25.89 -14.06
C MET A 98 -9.66 -25.47 -15.27
N VAL A 99 -9.25 -25.92 -16.45
CA VAL A 99 -10.01 -25.74 -17.70
C VAL A 99 -11.04 -26.87 -17.79
N GLY A 100 -12.31 -26.56 -17.55
CA GLY A 100 -13.44 -27.42 -17.91
C GLY A 100 -13.73 -27.31 -19.41
N GLY A 101 -13.91 -28.47 -20.05
CA GLY A 101 -13.92 -28.68 -21.50
C GLY A 101 -14.97 -27.94 -22.34
N GLU A 102 -14.73 -28.00 -23.64
CA GLU A 102 -15.36 -27.30 -24.75
C GLU A 102 -16.86 -27.58 -24.93
N GLY A 103 -17.61 -26.53 -25.30
CA GLY A 103 -18.95 -26.59 -25.86
C GLY A 103 -19.26 -25.25 -26.53
N ALA A 104 -19.33 -25.24 -27.86
CA ALA A 104 -19.50 -24.05 -28.69
C ALA A 104 -20.87 -23.37 -28.49
N GLY A 105 -20.87 -22.04 -28.42
CA GLY A 105 -22.08 -21.21 -28.44
C GLY A 105 -21.72 -19.76 -28.13
N ALA A 106 -21.82 -18.89 -29.13
CA ALA A 106 -21.55 -17.45 -29.00
C ALA A 106 -22.63 -16.78 -28.14
N GLU A 107 -22.29 -16.37 -26.93
CA GLU A 107 -23.15 -15.55 -26.06
C GLU A 107 -22.32 -14.51 -25.30
N ARG A 108 -22.94 -13.35 -25.07
CA ARG A 108 -22.36 -12.13 -24.49
C ARG A 108 -21.53 -12.45 -23.24
N THR A 109 -20.30 -11.95 -23.20
CA THR A 109 -19.38 -12.09 -22.06
C THR A 109 -19.95 -11.38 -20.82
N ALA A 110 -20.74 -12.10 -20.03
CA ALA A 110 -21.01 -11.78 -18.64
C ALA A 110 -19.70 -11.95 -17.85
N ALA A 111 -19.34 -10.94 -17.06
CA ALA A 111 -18.21 -11.01 -16.15
C ALA A 111 -18.46 -12.17 -15.16
N ARG A 112 -17.59 -13.18 -15.17
CA ARG A 112 -17.65 -14.26 -14.18
C ARG A 112 -17.24 -13.68 -12.82
N PRO A 113 -17.94 -14.00 -11.70
CA PRO A 113 -17.38 -13.79 -10.38
C PRO A 113 -16.14 -14.68 -10.26
N GLY A 114 -14.95 -14.08 -10.34
CA GLY A 114 -13.68 -14.79 -10.42
C GLY A 114 -12.67 -14.12 -9.52
N ARG A 115 -12.17 -14.86 -8.52
CA ARG A 115 -10.95 -14.48 -7.79
C ARG A 115 -9.76 -14.79 -8.69
N GLY A 116 -8.95 -13.79 -8.98
CA GLY A 116 -7.69 -13.94 -9.71
C GLY A 116 -6.50 -13.85 -8.77
N THR A 117 -5.57 -14.78 -8.89
CA THR A 117 -4.20 -14.61 -8.38
C THR A 117 -3.34 -14.08 -9.53
N ALA A 118 -2.69 -12.93 -9.34
CA ALA A 118 -1.82 -12.35 -10.35
C ALA A 118 -0.36 -12.75 -10.05
N SER A 119 0.18 -13.72 -10.79
CA SER A 119 1.63 -13.95 -10.83
C SER A 119 2.26 -12.89 -11.74
N VAL A 120 2.87 -11.88 -11.14
CA VAL A 120 3.48 -10.74 -11.86
C VAL A 120 4.96 -10.71 -11.52
N SER A 121 5.82 -10.57 -12.53
CA SER A 121 7.25 -10.42 -12.26
C SER A 121 7.56 -8.98 -11.87
N LEU A 122 8.60 -8.76 -11.06
CA LEU A 122 9.02 -7.38 -10.73
C LEU A 122 9.38 -6.57 -11.98
N GLN A 123 9.88 -7.24 -13.04
CA GLN A 123 10.22 -6.62 -14.30
C GLN A 123 9.00 -6.00 -15.00
N ASP A 124 7.81 -6.61 -14.86
CA ASP A 124 6.56 -6.09 -15.42
C ASP A 124 6.08 -4.82 -14.69
N LEU A 125 6.53 -4.63 -13.45
CA LEU A 125 6.15 -3.50 -12.59
C LEU A 125 7.04 -2.28 -12.81
N VAL A 126 8.31 -2.46 -13.16
CA VAL A 126 9.28 -1.35 -13.33
C VAL A 126 8.74 -0.22 -14.22
N PRO A 127 8.09 -0.47 -15.37
CA PRO A 127 7.55 0.58 -16.23
C PRO A 127 6.41 1.41 -15.62
N PHE A 128 5.81 0.95 -14.52
CA PHE A 128 4.68 1.59 -13.83
C PHE A 128 5.11 2.37 -12.59
N ILE A 129 6.41 2.45 -12.29
CA ILE A 129 6.92 3.20 -11.14
C ILE A 129 6.73 4.70 -11.36
N ASP A 130 5.95 5.35 -10.49
CA ASP A 130 6.06 6.80 -10.28
C ASP A 130 7.24 7.10 -9.36
N TRP A 131 8.27 7.70 -9.96
CA TRP A 131 9.51 8.09 -9.27
C TRP A 131 9.38 9.38 -8.47
N SER A 132 8.32 10.18 -8.65
CA SER A 132 8.21 11.47 -7.94
C SER A 132 8.15 11.27 -6.41
N PRO A 133 7.35 10.35 -5.86
CA PRO A 133 7.34 10.12 -4.42
C PRO A 133 8.61 9.39 -3.92
N PHE A 134 9.35 8.67 -4.78
CA PHE A 134 10.67 8.16 -4.41
C PHE A 134 11.60 9.32 -4.01
N PHE A 135 11.68 10.38 -4.82
CA PHE A 135 12.49 11.56 -4.47
C PHE A 135 11.98 12.29 -3.22
N HIS A 136 10.66 12.34 -3.01
CA HIS A 136 10.06 12.92 -1.82
C HIS A 136 10.47 12.19 -0.52
N THR A 137 10.63 10.87 -0.56
CA THR A 137 11.17 10.08 0.57
C THR A 137 12.57 10.53 0.96
N TRP A 138 13.34 11.06 0.00
CA TRP A 138 14.68 11.62 0.21
C TRP A 138 14.68 13.15 0.34
N GLU A 139 13.53 13.75 0.63
CA GLU A 139 13.33 15.20 0.81
C GLU A 139 13.65 16.06 -0.42
N LEU A 140 13.82 15.44 -1.58
CA LEU A 140 14.00 16.12 -2.85
C LEU A 140 12.63 16.41 -3.47
N ARG A 141 12.15 17.64 -3.26
CA ARG A 141 10.86 18.10 -3.79
C ARG A 141 10.95 18.39 -5.29
N GLY A 142 10.08 17.75 -6.07
CA GLY A 142 9.98 17.95 -7.52
C GLY A 142 9.32 16.77 -8.22
N ARG A 143 8.83 17.01 -9.44
CA ARG A 143 8.24 15.96 -10.28
C ARG A 143 9.31 15.29 -11.13
N TYR A 144 9.29 13.96 -11.22
CA TYR A 144 10.12 13.23 -12.19
C TYR A 144 9.53 13.36 -13.61
N PRO A 145 10.35 13.49 -14.68
CA PRO A 145 11.82 13.55 -14.68
C PRO A 145 12.40 14.95 -14.43
N ALA A 146 11.59 16.01 -14.38
CA ALA A 146 12.06 17.40 -14.28
C ALA A 146 12.99 17.67 -13.08
N ILE A 147 12.84 16.93 -11.97
CA ILE A 147 13.72 17.03 -10.80
C ILE A 147 15.19 16.71 -11.10
N LEU A 148 15.46 15.88 -12.11
CA LEU A 148 16.82 15.51 -12.52
C LEU A 148 17.60 16.69 -13.06
N ASP A 149 16.93 17.70 -13.61
CA ASP A 149 17.53 18.92 -14.15
C ASP A 149 17.36 20.13 -13.22
N HIS A 150 16.90 19.91 -11.98
CA HIS A 150 16.66 20.99 -11.04
C HIS A 150 17.97 21.74 -10.71
N PRO A 151 18.00 23.09 -10.79
CA PRO A 151 19.25 23.85 -10.72
C PRO A 151 20.01 23.70 -9.40
N ARG A 152 19.31 23.40 -8.29
CA ARG A 152 19.93 23.21 -6.96
C ARG A 152 20.12 21.77 -6.53
N HIS A 153 19.36 20.83 -7.11
CA HIS A 153 19.22 19.46 -6.59
C HIS A 153 19.40 18.38 -7.65
N GLY A 154 19.54 18.75 -8.93
CA GLY A 154 19.57 17.81 -10.04
C GLY A 154 20.77 16.87 -10.01
N GLU A 155 21.93 17.32 -9.53
CA GLU A 155 23.11 16.45 -9.37
C GLU A 155 22.85 15.35 -8.34
N GLN A 156 22.33 15.71 -7.16
CA GLN A 156 21.99 14.75 -6.11
C GLN A 156 20.84 13.83 -6.55
N ALA A 157 19.83 14.37 -7.23
CA ALA A 157 18.72 13.59 -7.76
C ALA A 157 19.19 12.56 -8.80
N ARG A 158 20.10 12.94 -9.71
CA ARG A 158 20.68 12.01 -10.70
C ARG A 158 21.51 10.92 -10.03
N GLN A 159 22.33 11.24 -9.03
CA GLN A 159 23.11 10.24 -8.29
C GLN A 159 22.20 9.26 -7.55
N LEU A 160 21.23 9.79 -6.78
CA LEU A 160 20.26 8.98 -6.04
C LEU A 160 19.47 8.06 -6.97
N PHE A 161 19.05 8.58 -8.13
CA PHE A 161 18.34 7.80 -9.13
C PHE A 161 19.22 6.70 -9.73
N ALA A 162 20.49 6.98 -10.03
CA ALA A 162 21.42 5.98 -10.54
C ALA A 162 21.67 4.84 -9.52
N ASP A 163 21.80 5.18 -8.24
CA ASP A 163 21.93 4.20 -7.16
C ASP A 163 20.65 3.35 -7.03
N ALA A 164 19.48 3.99 -7.12
CA ALA A 164 18.19 3.33 -7.09
C ALA A 164 18.00 2.36 -8.26
N GLN A 165 18.37 2.77 -9.48
CA GLN A 165 18.35 1.91 -10.67
C GLN A 165 19.26 0.69 -10.49
N THR A 166 20.47 0.90 -9.98
CA THR A 166 21.43 -0.18 -9.74
C THR A 166 20.88 -1.21 -8.72
N LEU A 167 20.31 -0.74 -7.62
CA LEU A 167 19.71 -1.65 -6.63
C LEU A 167 18.45 -2.32 -7.18
N LEU A 168 17.62 -1.60 -7.93
CA LEU A 168 16.41 -2.14 -8.56
C LEU A 168 16.76 -3.27 -9.53
N GLU A 169 17.77 -3.08 -10.39
CA GLU A 169 18.28 -4.11 -11.29
C GLU A 169 18.71 -5.36 -10.52
N LYS A 170 19.45 -5.18 -9.41
CA LYS A 170 19.86 -6.29 -8.54
C LYS A 170 18.65 -7.01 -7.92
N ILE A 171 17.66 -6.26 -7.44
CA ILE A 171 16.43 -6.80 -6.86
C ILE A 171 15.66 -7.64 -7.89
N VAL A 172 15.50 -7.10 -9.11
CA VAL A 172 14.75 -7.75 -10.20
C VAL A 172 15.49 -8.98 -10.72
N ALA A 173 16.78 -8.85 -11.06
CA ALA A 173 17.58 -9.94 -11.60
C ALA A 173 17.80 -11.06 -10.58
N GLY A 174 18.03 -10.70 -9.32
CA GLY A 174 18.21 -11.63 -8.21
C GLY A 174 16.90 -12.19 -7.63
N LYS A 175 15.74 -11.67 -8.05
CA LYS A 175 14.43 -11.97 -7.45
C LYS A 175 14.46 -11.86 -5.93
N LEU A 176 15.11 -10.79 -5.44
CA LEU A 176 15.31 -10.57 -4.00
C LEU A 176 14.01 -10.20 -3.29
N LEU A 177 13.06 -9.63 -4.04
CA LEU A 177 11.70 -9.39 -3.60
C LEU A 177 10.71 -10.23 -4.44
N ALA A 178 9.52 -10.47 -3.90
CA ALA A 178 8.43 -11.11 -4.62
C ALA A 178 7.17 -10.22 -4.64
N ALA A 179 6.57 -10.10 -5.83
CA ALA A 179 5.29 -9.45 -6.01
C ALA A 179 4.16 -10.48 -5.93
N CYS A 180 3.21 -10.28 -5.01
CA CYS A 180 2.04 -11.13 -4.84
C CYS A 180 0.78 -10.27 -4.76
N GLY A 181 -0.31 -10.73 -5.39
CA GLY A 181 -1.55 -9.98 -5.42
C GLY A 181 -2.77 -10.84 -5.65
N VAL A 182 -3.88 -10.41 -5.07
CA VAL A 182 -5.21 -11.00 -5.21
C VAL A 182 -6.23 -9.91 -5.53
N TYR A 183 -7.18 -10.22 -6.42
CA TYR A 183 -8.28 -9.33 -6.78
C TYR A 183 -9.52 -10.13 -7.18
N GLY A 184 -10.66 -9.45 -7.23
CA GLY A 184 -11.91 -10.04 -7.71
C GLY A 184 -12.97 -9.00 -8.04
N PHE A 185 -13.98 -9.45 -8.79
CA PHE A 185 -15.19 -8.70 -9.13
C PHE A 185 -16.41 -9.37 -8.51
N PHE A 186 -17.29 -8.56 -7.94
CA PHE A 186 -18.46 -9.04 -7.22
C PHE A 186 -19.70 -8.29 -7.70
N PRO A 187 -20.81 -8.99 -7.97
CA PRO A 187 -22.11 -8.36 -8.15
C PRO A 187 -22.40 -7.52 -6.91
N ALA A 188 -22.72 -6.24 -7.10
CA ALA A 188 -22.89 -5.30 -6.00
C ALA A 188 -24.03 -4.32 -6.25
N ASN A 189 -24.63 -3.83 -5.16
CA ASN A 189 -25.61 -2.75 -5.19
C ASN A 189 -25.47 -1.87 -3.96
N SER A 190 -25.77 -0.58 -4.11
CA SER A 190 -25.83 0.33 -2.96
C SER A 190 -27.16 0.19 -2.21
N VAL A 191 -27.07 0.29 -0.88
CA VAL A 191 -28.20 0.34 0.06
C VAL A 191 -27.93 1.46 1.05
N GLY A 192 -28.53 2.62 0.81
CA GLY A 192 -28.19 3.84 1.54
C GLY A 192 -26.74 4.24 1.28
N ASP A 193 -25.94 4.36 2.35
CA ASP A 193 -24.52 4.72 2.30
C ASP A 193 -23.58 3.51 2.25
N ASP A 194 -24.12 2.29 2.13
CA ASP A 194 -23.36 1.05 2.08
C ASP A 194 -23.43 0.40 0.69
N VAL A 195 -22.52 -0.53 0.43
CA VAL A 195 -22.53 -1.37 -0.77
C VAL A 195 -22.56 -2.84 -0.36
N GLU A 196 -23.65 -3.52 -0.70
CA GLU A 196 -23.79 -4.98 -0.56
C GLU A 196 -23.12 -5.66 -1.75
N LEU A 197 -22.35 -6.71 -1.46
CA LEU A 197 -21.77 -7.62 -2.44
C LEU A 197 -22.52 -8.93 -2.35
N TYR A 198 -22.80 -9.57 -3.48
CA TYR A 198 -23.55 -10.81 -3.55
C TYR A 198 -22.67 -11.99 -3.94
N THR A 199 -23.12 -13.19 -3.57
CA THR A 199 -22.42 -14.45 -3.88
C THR A 199 -22.38 -14.74 -5.38
N ASP A 200 -23.40 -14.31 -6.13
CA ASP A 200 -23.52 -14.45 -7.57
C ASP A 200 -24.49 -13.40 -8.17
N GLU A 201 -24.70 -13.47 -9.48
CA GLU A 201 -25.55 -12.53 -10.23
C GLU A 201 -27.04 -12.61 -9.89
N THR A 202 -27.50 -13.63 -9.15
CA THR A 202 -28.90 -13.71 -8.71
C THR A 202 -29.22 -12.65 -7.66
N ARG A 203 -28.19 -12.17 -6.94
CA ARG A 203 -28.27 -11.12 -5.91
C ARG A 203 -29.23 -11.44 -4.77
N THR A 204 -29.38 -12.72 -4.44
CA THR A 204 -30.26 -13.19 -3.36
C THR A 204 -29.56 -13.34 -2.01
N GLN A 205 -28.26 -13.63 -2.01
CA GLN A 205 -27.47 -13.83 -0.80
C GLN A 205 -26.32 -12.83 -0.74
N VAL A 206 -26.36 -11.95 0.27
CA VAL A 206 -25.27 -11.02 0.58
C VAL A 206 -24.05 -11.81 1.06
N LEU A 207 -22.90 -11.56 0.42
CA LEU A 207 -21.59 -12.12 0.72
C LEU A 207 -20.82 -11.23 1.70
N ALA A 208 -20.85 -9.92 1.50
CA ALA A 208 -20.17 -8.92 2.32
C ALA A 208 -20.83 -7.55 2.12
N THR A 209 -20.64 -6.64 3.07
CA THR A 209 -21.08 -5.25 2.95
C THR A 209 -19.90 -4.35 3.26
N PHE A 210 -19.63 -3.37 2.40
CA PHE A 210 -18.70 -2.28 2.70
C PHE A 210 -19.48 -1.04 3.12
N HIS A 211 -19.00 -0.38 4.17
CA HIS A 211 -19.69 0.75 4.78
C HIS A 211 -18.97 2.05 4.46
N PHE A 212 -19.68 3.00 3.87
CA PHE A 212 -19.11 4.30 3.53
C PHE A 212 -19.72 5.42 4.36
N LEU A 213 -18.97 6.52 4.37
CA LEU A 213 -19.30 7.76 5.05
C LEU A 213 -19.62 8.82 4.00
N ARG A 214 -20.53 9.73 4.36
CA ARG A 214 -21.03 10.78 3.48
C ARG A 214 -20.57 12.15 3.97
N GLN A 215 -20.20 13.02 3.04
CA GLN A 215 -19.94 14.43 3.36
C GLN A 215 -21.14 15.07 4.07
N GLN A 216 -20.92 15.83 5.14
CA GLN A 216 -21.97 16.54 5.89
C GLN A 216 -21.79 18.06 5.91
N MET A 217 -20.89 18.58 5.07
CA MET A 217 -20.71 20.03 4.95
C MET A 217 -21.87 20.67 4.18
N GLU A 218 -22.28 21.85 4.63
CA GLU A 218 -23.17 22.71 3.85
C GLU A 218 -22.41 23.20 2.62
N LYS A 219 -22.99 22.96 1.43
CA LYS A 219 -22.40 23.35 0.16
C LYS A 219 -23.11 24.59 -0.37
N THR A 220 -22.33 25.55 -0.82
CA THR A 220 -22.84 26.82 -1.38
C THR A 220 -23.22 26.71 -2.85
N ASP A 221 -22.92 25.58 -3.48
CA ASP A 221 -23.24 25.26 -4.86
C ASP A 221 -24.19 24.05 -4.95
N VAL A 222 -24.51 23.64 -6.17
CA VAL A 222 -25.38 22.48 -6.45
C VAL A 222 -24.66 21.13 -6.29
N THR A 223 -23.43 21.13 -5.79
CA THR A 223 -22.64 19.90 -5.67
C THR A 223 -23.26 19.01 -4.60
N PRO A 224 -23.53 17.71 -4.87
CA PRO A 224 -24.11 16.83 -3.87
C PRO A 224 -23.08 16.49 -2.79
N ASN A 225 -23.55 16.15 -1.59
CA ASN A 225 -22.70 15.57 -0.55
C ASN A 225 -22.35 14.13 -0.92
N TRP A 226 -21.09 13.90 -1.30
CA TRP A 226 -20.65 12.64 -1.88
C TRP A 226 -20.49 11.53 -0.84
N CYS A 227 -20.86 10.33 -1.25
CA CYS A 227 -20.54 9.04 -0.63
C CYS A 227 -20.01 8.10 -1.73
N LEU A 228 -19.08 7.19 -1.40
CA LEU A 228 -18.57 6.23 -2.40
C LEU A 228 -19.67 5.28 -2.88
N ALA A 229 -20.67 4.98 -2.04
CA ALA A 229 -21.83 4.16 -2.42
C ALA A 229 -22.65 4.78 -3.57
N ASP A 230 -22.59 6.11 -3.76
CA ASP A 230 -23.30 6.80 -4.85
C ASP A 230 -22.82 6.38 -6.25
N PHE A 231 -21.62 5.81 -6.34
CA PHE A 231 -21.03 5.33 -7.60
C PHE A 231 -21.35 3.86 -7.91
N ILE A 232 -22.23 3.24 -7.13
CA ILE A 232 -22.76 1.90 -7.37
C ILE A 232 -24.28 1.99 -7.49
N ALA A 233 -24.86 1.32 -8.48
CA ALA A 233 -26.28 1.38 -8.73
C ALA A 233 -27.09 0.90 -7.52
N PRO A 234 -28.16 1.61 -7.12
CA PRO A 234 -28.97 1.26 -5.97
C PRO A 234 -29.72 -0.06 -6.20
N ARG A 235 -29.88 -0.83 -5.13
CA ARG A 235 -30.61 -2.11 -5.14
C ARG A 235 -32.04 -1.94 -5.64
N GLU A 236 -32.69 -0.85 -5.26
CA GLU A 236 -34.03 -0.48 -5.67
C GLU A 236 -33.97 0.70 -6.66
N SER A 237 -34.44 0.48 -7.89
CA SER A 237 -34.51 1.54 -8.90
C SER A 237 -35.69 2.47 -8.58
N GLN A 238 -35.43 3.78 -8.49
CA GLN A 238 -36.48 4.80 -8.41
C GLN A 238 -37.15 5.09 -9.77
N ILE A 239 -36.68 4.46 -10.86
CA ILE A 239 -37.19 4.66 -12.22
C ILE A 239 -38.20 3.55 -12.57
N SER A 240 -39.47 3.88 -12.38
CA SER A 240 -40.74 3.33 -12.94
C SER A 240 -40.81 1.89 -13.49
N ASN A 241 -41.78 1.14 -12.96
CA ASN A 241 -42.62 0.11 -13.60
C ASN A 241 -41.95 -1.15 -14.16
N LEU A 242 -40.63 -1.24 -14.15
CA LEU A 242 -39.89 -2.45 -14.47
C LEU A 242 -39.22 -2.92 -13.18
N GLN A 243 -39.56 -4.13 -12.72
CA GLN A 243 -38.77 -4.89 -11.74
C GLN A 243 -37.43 -5.31 -12.35
N SER A 244 -36.70 -4.37 -12.95
CA SER A 244 -35.36 -4.62 -13.43
C SER A 244 -34.43 -4.39 -12.25
N GLN A 245 -33.72 -5.45 -11.85
CA GLN A 245 -32.49 -5.29 -11.09
C GLN A 245 -31.61 -4.29 -11.86
N ASN A 246 -30.95 -3.37 -11.14
CA ASN A 246 -29.90 -2.52 -11.71
C ASN A 246 -28.57 -3.26 -11.48
N PRO A 247 -28.11 -4.11 -12.40
CA PRO A 247 -26.87 -4.85 -12.19
C PRO A 247 -25.71 -3.88 -12.17
N ASP A 248 -24.95 -3.92 -11.09
CA ASP A 248 -23.65 -3.25 -10.96
C ASP A 248 -22.67 -4.16 -10.24
N HIS A 249 -21.41 -3.75 -10.20
CA HIS A 249 -20.30 -4.53 -9.69
C HIS A 249 -19.32 -3.66 -8.90
N LEU A 250 -18.73 -4.26 -7.88
CA LEU A 250 -17.62 -3.68 -7.14
C LEU A 250 -16.41 -4.62 -7.28
N GLY A 251 -15.23 -4.04 -7.52
CA GLY A 251 -13.98 -4.79 -7.50
C GLY A 251 -13.23 -4.56 -6.20
N ALA A 252 -12.33 -5.48 -5.85
CA ALA A 252 -11.43 -5.33 -4.71
C ALA A 252 -10.07 -5.92 -5.02
N PHE A 253 -9.02 -5.39 -4.38
CA PHE A 253 -7.65 -5.91 -4.52
C PHE A 253 -6.80 -5.76 -3.26
N ALA A 254 -5.78 -6.59 -3.17
CA ALA A 254 -4.62 -6.41 -2.29
C ALA A 254 -3.36 -6.89 -3.01
N VAL A 255 -2.31 -6.07 -3.01
CA VAL A 255 -1.02 -6.34 -3.65
C VAL A 255 0.13 -6.02 -2.71
N THR A 256 1.24 -6.71 -2.87
CA THR A 256 2.51 -6.43 -2.18
C THR A 256 3.68 -6.68 -3.11
N ALA A 257 4.75 -5.91 -2.93
CA ALA A 257 6.09 -6.20 -3.46
C ALA A 257 7.13 -6.34 -2.32
N GLY A 258 6.66 -6.51 -1.08
CA GLY A 258 7.49 -6.46 0.12
C GLY A 258 7.95 -7.81 0.66
N HIS A 259 7.56 -8.95 0.06
CA HIS A 259 8.08 -10.25 0.46
C HIS A 259 9.58 -10.34 0.16
N GLY A 260 10.41 -10.71 1.13
CA GLY A 260 11.87 -10.69 1.04
C GLY A 260 12.53 -9.37 1.47
N LEU A 261 11.74 -8.30 1.69
CA LEU A 261 12.28 -6.98 2.04
C LEU A 261 12.94 -6.98 3.41
N LYS A 262 12.34 -7.68 4.39
CA LYS A 262 12.85 -7.72 5.76
C LYS A 262 14.27 -8.31 5.78
N GLU A 263 14.45 -9.43 5.09
CA GLU A 263 15.72 -10.15 5.00
C GLU A 263 16.78 -9.29 4.30
N LEU A 264 16.41 -8.62 3.20
CA LEU A 264 17.30 -7.72 2.47
C LEU A 264 17.74 -6.51 3.33
N VAL A 265 16.82 -5.90 4.06
CA VAL A 265 17.10 -4.78 4.96
C VAL A 265 17.96 -5.20 6.14
N GLU A 266 17.70 -6.37 6.73
CA GLU A 266 18.50 -6.93 7.82
C GLU A 266 19.93 -7.22 7.36
N GLN A 267 20.11 -7.72 6.13
CA GLN A 267 21.44 -7.91 5.53
C GLN A 267 22.19 -6.58 5.40
N PHE A 268 21.58 -5.54 4.83
CA PHE A 268 22.24 -4.23 4.71
C PHE A 268 22.59 -3.62 6.06
N LYS A 269 21.72 -3.76 7.06
CA LYS A 269 22.00 -3.28 8.42
C LYS A 269 23.15 -4.03 9.10
N ALA A 270 23.24 -5.35 8.89
CA ALA A 270 24.36 -6.16 9.37
C ALA A 270 25.70 -5.72 8.74
N ASP A 271 25.66 -5.26 7.49
CA ASP A 271 26.81 -4.70 6.77
C ASP A 271 27.05 -3.20 7.07
N HIS A 272 26.31 -2.61 8.02
CA HIS A 272 26.33 -1.19 8.37
C HIS A 272 26.03 -0.24 7.19
N ASP A 273 25.22 -0.68 6.24
CA ASP A 273 24.80 0.09 5.06
C ASP A 273 23.34 0.57 5.18
N ASP A 274 23.11 1.51 6.10
CA ASP A 274 21.80 2.11 6.33
C ASP A 274 21.23 2.78 5.06
N TYR A 275 22.10 3.26 4.17
CA TYR A 275 21.70 3.88 2.91
C TYR A 275 21.02 2.87 1.98
N GLN A 276 21.63 1.70 1.78
CA GLN A 276 21.03 0.63 0.96
C GLN A 276 19.78 0.04 1.61
N ALA A 277 19.71 -0.02 2.95
CA ALA A 277 18.51 -0.42 3.66
C ALA A 277 17.32 0.52 3.37
N ILE A 278 17.53 1.84 3.49
CA ILE A 278 16.50 2.84 3.18
C ILE A 278 16.13 2.80 1.69
N MET A 279 17.12 2.64 0.81
CA MET A 279 16.90 2.50 -0.63
C MET A 279 16.02 1.29 -0.96
N ALA A 280 16.28 0.14 -0.33
CA ALA A 280 15.50 -1.08 -0.52
C ALA A 280 14.04 -0.89 -0.06
N GLU A 281 13.82 -0.26 1.10
CA GLU A 281 12.46 0.05 1.59
C GLU A 281 11.72 0.99 0.62
N ALA A 282 12.38 2.05 0.15
CA ALA A 282 11.82 2.99 -0.81
C ALA A 282 11.48 2.32 -2.15
N LEU A 283 12.35 1.46 -2.68
CA LEU A 283 12.11 0.74 -3.92
C LEU A 283 10.97 -0.28 -3.80
N ALA A 284 10.88 -1.01 -2.68
CA ALA A 284 9.79 -1.94 -2.44
C ALA A 284 8.44 -1.23 -2.40
N ASP A 285 8.37 -0.07 -1.74
CA ASP A 285 7.19 0.79 -1.71
C ASP A 285 6.80 1.26 -3.13
N ARG A 286 7.78 1.72 -3.92
CA ARG A 286 7.55 2.08 -5.33
C ARG A 286 7.04 0.91 -6.17
N LEU A 287 7.56 -0.30 -5.96
CA LEU A 287 7.11 -1.51 -6.65
C LEU A 287 5.69 -1.92 -6.23
N ALA A 288 5.31 -1.74 -4.96
CA ALA A 288 3.96 -2.03 -4.49
C ALA A 288 2.92 -1.07 -5.12
N GLU A 289 3.23 0.21 -5.21
CA GLU A 289 2.39 1.21 -5.90
C GLU A 289 2.32 0.95 -7.41
N ALA A 290 3.46 0.62 -8.03
CA ALA A 290 3.50 0.21 -9.43
C ALA A 290 2.64 -1.04 -9.69
N PHE A 291 2.59 -1.98 -8.75
CA PHE A 291 1.70 -3.14 -8.84
C PHE A 291 0.22 -2.73 -8.74
N ALA A 292 -0.13 -1.80 -7.84
CA ALA A 292 -1.49 -1.30 -7.77
C ALA A 292 -1.93 -0.66 -9.10
N GLU A 293 -1.06 0.14 -9.74
CA GLU A 293 -1.35 0.76 -11.05
C GLU A 293 -1.42 -0.28 -12.18
N PHE A 294 -0.46 -1.20 -12.25
CA PHE A 294 -0.44 -2.31 -13.21
C PHE A 294 -1.73 -3.14 -13.12
N LEU A 295 -2.11 -3.52 -11.90
CA LEU A 295 -3.30 -4.34 -11.67
C LEU A 295 -4.57 -3.56 -11.98
N HIS A 296 -4.62 -2.27 -11.64
CA HIS A 296 -5.78 -1.44 -11.99
C HIS A 296 -5.96 -1.35 -13.51
N LYS A 297 -4.88 -1.11 -14.27
CA LYS A 297 -4.94 -1.13 -15.75
C LYS A 297 -5.48 -2.46 -16.28
N ARG A 298 -4.97 -3.58 -15.74
CA ARG A 298 -5.45 -4.93 -16.10
C ARG A 298 -6.93 -5.09 -15.78
N VAL A 299 -7.35 -4.70 -14.58
CA VAL A 299 -8.73 -4.75 -14.11
C VAL A 299 -9.66 -3.95 -15.02
N ARG A 300 -9.32 -2.71 -15.39
CA ARG A 300 -10.15 -1.91 -16.32
C ARG A 300 -10.35 -2.62 -17.66
N SER A 301 -9.29 -3.25 -18.18
CA SER A 301 -9.34 -4.03 -19.42
C SER A 301 -10.23 -5.29 -19.30
N GLU A 302 -10.07 -6.06 -18.21
CA GLU A 302 -10.87 -7.26 -17.94
C GLU A 302 -12.35 -6.93 -17.70
N TRP A 303 -12.64 -5.82 -17.00
CA TRP A 303 -13.99 -5.31 -16.81
C TRP A 303 -14.65 -4.84 -18.12
N GLY A 304 -13.83 -4.54 -19.13
CA GLY A 304 -14.29 -4.24 -20.48
C GLY A 304 -14.28 -2.76 -20.85
N TYR A 305 -14.43 -1.84 -19.89
CA TYR A 305 -14.42 -0.40 -20.18
C TYR A 305 -13.03 0.16 -20.48
N GLY A 306 -11.96 -0.55 -20.08
CA GLY A 306 -10.57 -0.16 -20.32
C GLY A 306 -9.94 -0.73 -21.60
N LYS A 307 -10.66 -1.54 -22.41
CA LYS A 307 -10.07 -2.28 -23.54
C LYS A 307 -9.49 -1.40 -24.65
N SER A 308 -10.01 -0.19 -24.81
CA SER A 308 -9.56 0.77 -25.81
C SER A 308 -8.61 1.85 -25.26
N GLU A 309 -8.19 1.74 -23.99
CA GLU A 309 -7.27 2.70 -23.38
C GLU A 309 -5.89 2.66 -24.04
N ARG A 310 -5.36 3.84 -24.37
CA ARG A 310 -4.01 4.03 -24.92
C ARG A 310 -3.25 5.09 -24.13
N PHE A 311 -3.20 4.90 -22.81
CA PHE A 311 -2.53 5.82 -21.88
C PHE A 311 -1.04 5.53 -21.79
N SER A 312 -0.23 6.59 -21.75
CA SER A 312 1.18 6.49 -21.33
C SER A 312 1.27 6.24 -19.82
N THR A 313 2.46 5.92 -19.30
CA THR A 313 2.67 5.83 -17.85
C THR A 313 2.35 7.17 -17.16
N GLU A 314 2.71 8.29 -17.76
CA GLU A 314 2.41 9.63 -17.24
C GLU A 314 0.89 9.89 -17.18
N ASP A 315 0.14 9.45 -18.19
CA ASP A 315 -1.32 9.54 -18.18
C ASP A 315 -1.94 8.70 -17.06
N LEU A 316 -1.35 7.53 -16.75
CA LEU A 316 -1.78 6.68 -15.64
C LEU A 316 -1.50 7.34 -14.28
N VAL A 317 -0.32 7.95 -14.12
CA VAL A 317 0.05 8.73 -12.91
C VAL A 317 -0.86 9.94 -12.71
N GLU A 318 -1.29 10.58 -13.80
CA GLU A 318 -2.28 11.66 -13.78
C GLU A 318 -3.72 11.18 -13.68
N GLU A 319 -3.94 9.86 -13.50
CA GLU A 319 -5.25 9.23 -13.32
C GLU A 319 -6.26 9.56 -14.45
N LYS A 320 -5.79 9.72 -15.70
CA LYS A 320 -6.64 10.10 -16.86
C LYS A 320 -7.62 9.02 -17.31
N TYR A 321 -7.61 7.86 -16.68
CA TYR A 321 -8.52 6.76 -16.98
C TYR A 321 -9.87 6.92 -16.28
N ARG A 322 -10.86 6.14 -16.75
CA ARG A 322 -12.17 6.02 -16.10
C ARG A 322 -12.04 5.14 -14.85
N GLY A 323 -12.76 5.51 -13.79
CA GLY A 323 -12.87 4.74 -12.56
C GLY A 323 -11.80 5.10 -11.52
N ILE A 324 -12.03 4.68 -10.27
CA ILE A 324 -11.14 4.97 -9.13
C ILE A 324 -10.83 3.69 -8.35
N ARG A 325 -9.78 3.75 -7.52
CA ARG A 325 -9.32 2.63 -6.68
C ARG A 325 -9.15 2.99 -5.19
N PRO A 326 -10.16 3.58 -4.51
CA PRO A 326 -10.04 4.08 -3.14
C PRO A 326 -9.60 3.00 -2.14
N ALA A 327 -8.73 3.40 -1.22
CA ALA A 327 -8.15 2.54 -0.20
C ALA A 327 -8.56 3.01 1.20
N ALA A 328 -9.02 2.07 2.04
CA ALA A 328 -9.45 2.35 3.40
C ALA A 328 -8.34 2.98 4.27
N GLY A 329 -8.61 4.18 4.78
CA GLY A 329 -7.66 5.09 5.42
C GLY A 329 -7.44 6.39 4.68
N TYR A 330 -7.77 6.45 3.39
CA TYR A 330 -7.68 7.66 2.58
C TYR A 330 -8.90 8.56 2.82
N PRO A 331 -8.82 9.85 2.45
CA PRO A 331 -9.87 10.83 2.79
C PRO A 331 -11.30 10.48 2.32
N ALA A 332 -11.45 9.68 1.26
CA ALA A 332 -12.75 9.25 0.74
C ALA A 332 -13.40 8.11 1.56
N CYS A 333 -12.58 7.32 2.26
CA CYS A 333 -13.00 6.17 3.08
C CYS A 333 -12.04 6.03 4.27
N PRO A 334 -12.12 6.94 5.27
CA PRO A 334 -11.08 7.05 6.29
C PRO A 334 -11.06 5.92 7.32
N ASP A 335 -12.13 5.12 7.45
CA ASP A 335 -12.15 4.00 8.38
C ASP A 335 -11.21 2.88 7.91
N HIS A 336 -10.06 2.76 8.57
CA HIS A 336 -9.09 1.70 8.29
C HIS A 336 -9.60 0.28 8.59
N SER A 337 -10.62 0.14 9.44
CA SER A 337 -11.13 -1.18 9.83
C SER A 337 -11.90 -1.89 8.73
N GLU A 338 -12.35 -1.18 7.69
CA GLU A 338 -12.96 -1.75 6.48
C GLU A 338 -12.01 -2.69 5.71
N LYS A 339 -10.69 -2.56 5.92
CA LYS A 339 -9.72 -3.56 5.42
C LYS A 339 -10.03 -4.97 5.90
N ARG A 340 -10.62 -5.14 7.08
CA ARG A 340 -10.96 -6.48 7.61
C ARG A 340 -11.97 -7.20 6.72
N ILE A 341 -12.95 -6.47 6.18
CA ILE A 341 -13.93 -7.01 5.24
C ILE A 341 -13.23 -7.43 3.94
N LEU A 342 -12.36 -6.57 3.39
CA LEU A 342 -11.56 -6.89 2.19
C LEU A 342 -10.68 -8.14 2.41
N TRP A 343 -10.06 -8.25 3.58
CA TRP A 343 -9.21 -9.39 3.93
C TRP A 343 -9.97 -10.72 3.91
N GLN A 344 -11.17 -10.73 4.49
CA GLN A 344 -12.05 -11.90 4.50
C GLN A 344 -12.59 -12.19 3.09
N LEU A 345 -13.04 -11.15 2.38
CA LEU A 345 -13.61 -11.24 1.04
C LEU A 345 -12.63 -11.91 0.06
N LEU A 346 -11.37 -11.49 0.06
CA LEU A 346 -10.36 -11.98 -0.89
C LEU A 346 -9.50 -13.13 -0.33
N ASP A 347 -9.65 -13.50 0.94
CA ASP A 347 -8.72 -14.43 1.63
C ASP A 347 -7.26 -14.00 1.41
N VAL A 348 -6.98 -12.73 1.75
CA VAL A 348 -5.73 -12.03 1.36
C VAL A 348 -4.48 -12.67 1.96
N GLU A 349 -4.55 -13.11 3.21
CA GLU A 349 -3.39 -13.73 3.87
C GLU A 349 -2.98 -15.01 3.14
N ARG A 350 -3.95 -15.85 2.76
CA ARG A 350 -3.67 -17.09 2.03
C ARG A 350 -3.20 -16.81 0.59
N ASN A 351 -3.84 -15.88 -0.10
CA ASN A 351 -3.64 -15.69 -1.54
C ASN A 351 -2.50 -14.74 -1.90
N ALA A 352 -2.12 -13.83 -1.01
CA ALA A 352 -1.06 -12.85 -1.24
C ALA A 352 -0.02 -12.77 -0.11
N GLY A 353 -0.21 -13.48 1.00
CA GLY A 353 0.71 -13.45 2.15
C GLY A 353 0.69 -12.14 2.94
N ILE A 354 -0.30 -11.28 2.72
CA ILE A 354 -0.38 -9.97 3.36
C ILE A 354 -1.25 -10.08 4.62
N ARG A 355 -0.72 -9.66 5.76
CA ARG A 355 -1.39 -9.67 7.06
C ARG A 355 -1.89 -8.28 7.44
N LEU A 356 -2.92 -8.23 8.29
CA LEU A 356 -3.31 -7.03 9.02
C LEU A 356 -2.81 -7.09 10.46
N THR A 357 -2.27 -5.97 10.95
CA THR A 357 -2.06 -5.76 12.38
C THR A 357 -3.39 -5.46 13.08
N GLU A 358 -3.38 -5.39 14.41
CA GLU A 358 -4.54 -4.96 15.22
C GLU A 358 -5.06 -3.57 14.81
N SER A 359 -4.16 -2.67 14.42
CA SER A 359 -4.45 -1.33 13.91
C SER A 359 -4.76 -1.29 12.40
N CYS A 360 -4.97 -2.45 11.78
CA CYS A 360 -5.25 -2.61 10.34
C CYS A 360 -4.11 -2.08 9.45
N ALA A 361 -2.88 -1.98 9.94
CA ALA A 361 -1.72 -1.76 9.07
C ALA A 361 -1.41 -3.05 8.31
N MET A 362 -0.95 -2.92 7.06
CA MET A 362 -0.61 -4.08 6.22
C MET A 362 0.84 -4.50 6.46
N TRP A 363 1.08 -5.81 6.46
CA TRP A 363 2.42 -6.39 6.48
C TRP A 363 2.55 -7.46 5.39
N PRO A 364 3.56 -7.40 4.50
CA PRO A 364 4.67 -6.43 4.45
C PRO A 364 4.23 -4.97 4.28
N GLY A 365 5.06 -4.03 4.74
CA GLY A 365 4.71 -2.59 4.70
C GLY A 365 4.52 -2.04 3.29
N ALA A 366 5.30 -2.54 2.33
CA ALA A 366 5.16 -2.27 0.90
C ALA A 366 3.96 -3.05 0.32
N SER A 367 2.76 -2.64 0.69
CA SER A 367 1.50 -3.23 0.25
C SER A 367 0.45 -2.16 -0.01
N VAL A 368 -0.45 -2.43 -0.95
CA VAL A 368 -1.58 -1.58 -1.31
C VAL A 368 -2.85 -2.42 -1.39
N SER A 369 -3.96 -1.93 -0.86
CA SER A 369 -5.26 -2.59 -0.96
C SER A 369 -6.36 -1.56 -1.17
N GLY A 370 -7.40 -1.91 -1.90
CA GLY A 370 -8.52 -1.00 -2.12
C GLY A 370 -9.67 -1.64 -2.87
N LEU A 371 -10.65 -0.80 -3.19
CA LEU A 371 -11.84 -1.15 -3.94
C LEU A 371 -11.78 -0.51 -5.32
N TYR A 372 -12.32 -1.14 -6.34
CA TYR A 372 -12.42 -0.60 -7.69
C TYR A 372 -13.86 -0.16 -7.98
N PHE A 373 -14.02 1.09 -8.42
CA PHE A 373 -15.28 1.64 -8.88
C PHE A 373 -15.19 1.96 -10.37
N ALA A 374 -16.15 1.46 -11.14
CA ALA A 374 -16.15 1.57 -12.60
C ALA A 374 -16.98 2.76 -13.11
N HIS A 375 -17.77 3.44 -12.28
CA HIS A 375 -18.64 4.53 -12.73
C HIS A 375 -17.82 5.67 -13.39
N SER A 376 -18.29 6.22 -14.51
CA SER A 376 -17.53 7.23 -15.26
C SER A 376 -17.33 8.55 -14.51
N GLU A 377 -18.22 8.83 -13.55
CA GLU A 377 -18.15 10.04 -12.72
C GLU A 377 -17.57 9.78 -11.32
N SER A 378 -17.11 8.56 -11.04
CA SER A 378 -16.44 8.26 -9.77
C SER A 378 -15.17 9.10 -9.65
N LYS A 379 -14.95 9.67 -8.47
CA LYS A 379 -13.79 10.54 -8.19
C LYS A 379 -13.40 10.46 -6.73
N TYR A 380 -12.15 10.77 -6.44
CA TYR A 380 -11.70 10.95 -5.07
C TYR A 380 -12.24 12.25 -4.48
N PHE A 381 -12.61 12.19 -3.21
CA PHE A 381 -13.04 13.34 -2.41
C PHE A 381 -12.61 13.13 -0.96
N ALA A 382 -12.65 14.18 -0.14
CA ALA A 382 -12.48 14.07 1.30
C ALA A 382 -13.86 14.09 1.96
N VAL A 383 -14.15 13.12 2.83
CA VAL A 383 -15.44 13.09 3.55
C VAL A 383 -15.59 14.28 4.51
N GLY A 384 -14.48 14.79 5.04
CA GLY A 384 -14.47 15.94 5.94
C GLY A 384 -14.88 15.59 7.36
N LYS A 385 -15.44 16.56 8.07
CA LYS A 385 -15.89 16.39 9.46
C LYS A 385 -17.27 15.73 9.51
N LEU A 386 -17.41 14.76 10.41
CA LEU A 386 -18.60 13.93 10.60
C LEU A 386 -19.41 14.43 11.81
N GLY A 387 -20.71 14.60 11.61
CA GLY A 387 -21.68 14.85 12.65
C GLY A 387 -21.95 13.60 13.48
N ARG A 388 -22.40 13.81 14.73
CA ARG A 388 -22.69 12.72 15.67
C ARG A 388 -23.83 11.83 15.19
N ASP A 389 -24.78 12.37 14.46
CA ASP A 389 -25.88 11.64 13.82
C ASP A 389 -25.39 10.56 12.85
N GLN A 390 -24.42 10.88 11.97
CA GLN A 390 -23.85 9.90 11.05
C GLN A 390 -22.99 8.87 11.78
N VAL A 391 -22.26 9.26 12.82
CA VAL A 391 -21.46 8.33 13.63
C VAL A 391 -22.37 7.36 14.40
N LEU A 392 -23.53 7.83 14.88
CA LEU A 392 -24.58 6.99 15.47
C LEU A 392 -25.11 5.96 14.46
N ASP A 393 -25.47 6.42 13.27
CA ASP A 393 -25.94 5.54 12.20
C ASP A 393 -24.86 4.53 11.75
N TYR A 394 -23.61 4.96 11.61
CA TYR A 394 -22.49 4.13 11.17
C TYR A 394 -22.15 3.01 12.17
N HIS A 395 -22.21 3.26 13.48
CA HIS A 395 -21.97 2.19 14.45
C HIS A 395 -23.06 1.12 14.42
N VAL A 396 -24.32 1.50 14.14
CA VAL A 396 -25.42 0.55 13.96
C VAL A 396 -25.18 -0.30 12.72
N ARG A 397 -24.89 0.33 11.57
CA ARG A 397 -24.61 -0.37 10.30
C ARG A 397 -23.44 -1.34 10.40
N THR A 398 -22.35 -0.93 11.06
CA THR A 398 -21.15 -1.76 11.22
C THR A 398 -21.25 -2.79 12.35
N GLY A 399 -22.28 -2.71 13.21
CA GLY A 399 -22.44 -3.57 14.39
C GLY A 399 -21.37 -3.35 15.47
N ARG A 400 -20.64 -2.24 15.43
CA ARG A 400 -19.57 -1.89 16.37
C ARG A 400 -20.11 -1.01 17.49
N THR A 401 -19.40 -0.94 18.60
CA THR A 401 -19.74 0.03 19.65
C THR A 401 -19.46 1.45 19.17
N LEU A 402 -20.25 2.42 19.66
CA LEU A 402 -20.02 3.84 19.35
C LEU A 402 -18.59 4.27 19.70
N GLN A 403 -18.07 3.84 20.85
CA GLN A 403 -16.71 4.14 21.30
C GLN A 403 -15.64 3.63 20.33
N GLU A 404 -15.81 2.42 19.78
CA GLU A 404 -14.88 1.89 18.79
C GLU A 404 -14.90 2.70 17.50
N VAL A 405 -16.08 3.08 17.01
CA VAL A 405 -16.23 3.92 15.81
C VAL A 405 -15.60 5.28 16.03
N GLU A 406 -15.88 5.94 17.16
CA GLU A 406 -15.27 7.23 17.52
C GLU A 406 -13.74 7.14 17.60
N ARG A 407 -13.20 6.02 18.10
CA ARG A 407 -11.75 5.76 18.11
C ARG A 407 -11.18 5.66 16.69
N TRP A 408 -11.83 4.91 15.80
CA TRP A 408 -11.36 4.75 14.41
C TRP A 408 -11.50 6.04 13.59
N LEU A 409 -12.55 6.81 13.82
CA LEU A 409 -12.87 8.04 13.10
C LEU A 409 -12.39 9.32 13.79
N GLY A 410 -11.63 9.23 14.88
CA GLY A 410 -11.23 10.36 15.74
C GLY A 410 -10.80 11.63 14.99
N PRO A 411 -9.87 11.57 14.01
CA PRO A 411 -9.46 12.74 13.24
C PRO A 411 -10.57 13.41 12.42
N TYR A 412 -11.64 12.66 12.12
CA TYR A 412 -12.76 13.05 11.27
C TYR A 412 -14.01 13.46 12.08
N LEU A 413 -14.03 13.29 13.40
CA LEU A 413 -15.16 13.73 14.21
C LEU A 413 -15.28 15.26 14.19
N GLY A 414 -16.50 15.75 13.94
CA GLY A 414 -16.92 17.14 14.00
C GLY A 414 -17.48 17.56 15.36
N TYR A 415 -17.35 16.70 16.37
CA TYR A 415 -17.79 16.90 17.74
C TYR A 415 -16.79 16.23 18.71
N GLU A 416 -16.87 16.57 20.00
CA GLU A 416 -16.09 15.93 21.05
C GLU A 416 -16.85 14.71 21.60
N PRO A 417 -16.29 13.49 21.54
CA PRO A 417 -16.87 12.33 22.21
C PRO A 417 -17.03 12.55 23.71
N ALA A 418 -18.10 12.02 24.29
CA ALA A 418 -18.27 12.05 25.74
C ALA A 418 -17.15 11.23 26.42
N GLU A 419 -16.60 11.75 27.52
CA GLU A 419 -15.58 11.03 28.28
C GLU A 419 -16.13 9.70 28.80
N ALA A 420 -15.32 8.64 28.73
CA ALA A 420 -15.65 7.32 29.26
C ALA A 420 -15.88 7.42 30.79
N GLY A 421 -17.15 7.61 31.19
CA GLY A 421 -17.55 7.82 32.58
C GLY A 421 -18.67 8.84 32.79
N GLN A 422 -18.99 9.67 31.79
CA GLN A 422 -20.09 10.65 31.85
C GLN A 422 -21.29 10.18 31.00
N GLN A 423 -21.91 9.05 31.36
CA GLN A 423 -23.26 8.76 30.92
C GLN A 423 -24.24 9.35 31.95
N SER A 424 -24.63 10.61 31.80
CA SER A 424 -25.77 11.15 32.55
C SER A 424 -27.05 10.63 31.91
N ALA A 425 -27.94 10.07 32.73
CA ALA A 425 -29.17 9.37 32.36
C ALA A 425 -30.28 10.27 31.75
N ASP A 426 -29.97 11.46 31.26
CA ASP A 426 -30.98 12.45 30.85
C ASP A 426 -30.65 13.08 29.49
N SER A 427 -31.00 12.37 28.40
CA SER A 427 -31.68 12.94 27.21
C SER A 427 -31.65 11.92 26.05
N PRO A 428 -32.81 11.40 25.60
CA PRO A 428 -32.86 10.61 24.39
C PRO A 428 -32.60 11.52 23.17
N ALA A 429 -31.44 11.35 22.54
CA ALA A 429 -31.17 11.95 21.24
C ALA A 429 -32.07 11.26 20.21
N LYS A 430 -32.99 12.02 19.60
CA LYS A 430 -33.91 11.49 18.58
C LYS A 430 -33.13 11.06 17.34
N CYS A 431 -33.17 9.77 17.01
CA CYS A 431 -32.79 9.23 15.72
C CYS A 431 -33.65 9.86 14.61
N ALA A 432 -33.05 10.19 13.47
CA ALA A 432 -33.78 10.66 12.28
C ALA A 432 -34.79 9.61 11.73
N CYS A 433 -34.66 8.36 12.17
CA CYS A 433 -35.57 7.25 11.89
C CYS A 433 -36.90 7.30 12.66
N GLY A 434 -37.07 8.22 13.61
CA GLY A 434 -38.32 8.39 14.37
C GLY A 434 -38.59 7.29 15.42
N VAL A 435 -37.61 6.43 15.70
CA VAL A 435 -37.69 5.36 16.71
C VAL A 435 -36.79 5.72 17.89
N GLU A 436 -37.29 5.52 19.12
CA GLU A 436 -36.47 5.61 20.34
C GLU A 436 -35.65 4.32 20.48
N HIS A 437 -34.33 4.46 20.63
CA HIS A 437 -33.37 3.35 20.76
C HIS A 437 -32.74 3.34 22.14
#